data_AF-A0A2L2WIR0-F1
#
_entry.id   AF-A0A2L2WIR0-F1
#
_cell.length_a   1.000
_cell.length_b   1.000
_cell.length_c   1.000
_cell.angle_alpha   90.00
_cell.angle_beta   90.00
_cell.angle_gamma   90.00
#
_symmetry.space_group_name_H-M   'P 1'
#
loop_
_entity.id
_entity.type
_entity.pdbx_description
1 polymer ?
#
loop_
_entity_poly.entity_id
_entity_poly.type
_entity_poly.pdbx_seq_one_letter_code
_entity_poly.pdbx_strand_id
1 'polypeptide(L)'
;MYAEAMYRVMMDFYVSRGIADSVSKYARLYCAMNDSSAAIRLSEEVGRMQALYDYDMAQDEMGANAREARGYMSLFIAVCLTIIVLYVLYQYNKIKKRKFIQAFRKVNKKYAGIVSMYGNASKTLSKTRVINERYRKEKEEEIQELKSKLILYRKESDTVQSSGNNSTVDLAAVVLDLHEKAVKGEVASTDNIEMLHLMVEKELPDFMKAINDISLRLTYKERIICILIKYRFFPSEIAVLLDIKTQNLSNTRAKINSRLFKTKGAKTLDANIWRLK
;
A
#
# COMPACT_ATOMS: atom_id res chain seq x y z
N MET A 1 109.40 10.59 -20.72
CA MET A 1 109.29 10.86 -22.17
C MET A 1 110.46 11.66 -22.75
N TYR A 2 110.74 12.89 -22.30
CA TYR A 2 111.81 13.72 -22.92
C TYR A 2 113.23 13.14 -22.85
N ALA A 3 113.59 12.47 -21.75
CA ALA A 3 114.91 11.87 -21.58
C ALA A 3 115.13 10.63 -22.47
N GLU A 4 114.09 9.80 -22.66
CA GLU A 4 114.14 8.60 -23.49
C GLU A 4 114.39 8.97 -24.97
N ALA A 5 113.64 9.93 -25.50
CA ALA A 5 113.83 10.45 -26.85
C ALA A 5 115.22 11.11 -27.01
N MET A 6 115.71 11.81 -25.98
CA MET A 6 117.04 12.42 -26.00
C MET A 6 118.14 11.36 -26.06
N TYR A 7 118.07 10.28 -25.27
CA TYR A 7 119.06 9.21 -25.30
C TYR A 7 119.05 8.45 -26.62
N ARG A 8 117.88 8.27 -27.23
CA ARG A 8 117.76 7.70 -28.59
C ARG A 8 118.43 8.58 -29.64
N VAL A 9 118.15 9.89 -29.65
CA VAL A 9 118.77 10.83 -30.59
C VAL A 9 120.29 10.91 -30.40
N MET A 10 120.77 10.92 -29.16
CA MET A 10 122.21 10.90 -28.87
C MET A 10 122.85 9.59 -29.35
N MET A 11 122.21 8.45 -29.12
CA MET A 11 122.67 7.15 -29.63
C MET A 11 122.80 7.19 -31.17
N ASP A 12 121.76 7.61 -31.88
CA ASP A 12 121.74 7.72 -33.35
C ASP A 12 122.83 8.68 -33.87
N PHE A 13 123.04 9.80 -33.16
CA PHE A 13 124.12 10.75 -33.46
C PHE A 13 125.51 10.10 -33.36
N TYR A 14 125.80 9.36 -32.29
CA TYR A 14 127.10 8.70 -32.12
C TYR A 14 127.30 7.49 -33.02
N VAL A 15 126.22 6.79 -33.40
CA VAL A 15 126.24 5.74 -34.45
C VAL A 15 126.73 6.32 -35.77
N SER A 16 126.20 7.48 -36.19
CA SER A 16 126.58 8.13 -37.45
C SER A 16 128.06 8.55 -37.51
N ARG A 17 128.73 8.68 -36.36
CA ARG A 17 130.15 9.04 -36.23
C ARG A 17 131.08 7.86 -35.95
N GLY A 18 130.55 6.64 -35.81
CA GLY A 18 131.34 5.43 -35.56
C GLY A 18 131.93 5.32 -34.15
N ILE A 19 131.38 6.01 -33.14
CA ILE A 19 131.93 6.01 -31.77
C ILE A 19 131.20 4.97 -30.89
N ALA A 20 131.76 3.76 -30.81
CA ALA A 20 131.12 2.60 -30.17
C ALA A 20 130.82 2.78 -28.67
N ASP A 21 131.73 3.36 -27.89
CA ASP A 21 131.58 3.49 -26.43
C ASP A 21 130.39 4.39 -26.04
N SER A 22 130.21 5.50 -26.75
CA SER A 22 129.08 6.41 -26.54
C SER A 22 127.76 5.76 -26.94
N VAL A 23 127.74 4.99 -28.03
CA VAL A 23 126.56 4.22 -28.44
C VAL A 23 126.16 3.23 -27.34
N SER A 24 127.09 2.46 -26.80
CA SER A 24 126.82 1.51 -25.69
C SER A 24 126.31 2.22 -24.42
N LYS A 25 126.85 3.40 -24.11
CA LYS A 25 126.41 4.21 -22.96
C LYS A 25 124.96 4.67 -23.13
N TYR A 26 124.63 5.29 -24.27
CA TYR A 26 123.29 5.81 -24.51
C TYR A 26 122.25 4.72 -24.76
N ALA A 27 122.64 3.57 -25.33
CA ALA A 27 121.78 2.40 -25.45
C ALA A 27 121.37 1.85 -24.08
N ARG A 28 122.31 1.71 -23.13
CA ARG A 28 122.00 1.27 -21.76
C ARG A 28 121.09 2.25 -21.02
N LEU A 29 121.33 3.55 -21.16
CA LEU A 29 120.49 4.60 -20.57
C LEU A 29 119.08 4.61 -21.18
N TYR A 30 118.98 4.37 -22.50
CA TYR A 30 117.70 4.22 -23.19
C TYR A 30 116.93 3.00 -22.67
N CYS A 31 117.55 1.82 -22.61
CA CYS A 31 116.90 0.60 -22.11
C CYS A 31 116.42 0.77 -20.66
N ALA A 32 117.26 1.29 -19.76
CA ALA A 32 116.88 1.49 -18.36
C ALA A 32 115.70 2.46 -18.19
N MET A 33 115.66 3.55 -18.98
CA MET A 33 114.55 4.50 -18.96
C MET A 33 113.28 3.93 -19.59
N ASN A 34 113.41 3.15 -20.66
CA ASN A 34 112.30 2.50 -21.32
C ASN A 34 111.66 1.44 -20.41
N ASP A 35 112.46 0.60 -19.75
CA ASP A 35 111.99 -0.41 -18.81
C ASP A 35 111.28 0.22 -17.60
N SER A 36 111.84 1.30 -17.05
CA SER A 36 111.21 2.07 -15.97
C SER A 36 109.89 2.71 -16.41
N SER A 37 109.85 3.30 -17.61
CA SER A 37 108.64 3.91 -18.17
C SER A 37 107.56 2.86 -18.48
N ALA A 38 107.96 1.68 -18.95
CA ALA A 38 107.09 0.54 -19.18
C ALA A 38 106.49 0.02 -17.86
N ALA A 39 107.29 -0.10 -16.80
CA ALA A 39 106.81 -0.51 -15.48
C ALA A 39 105.79 0.48 -14.88
N ILE A 40 106.03 1.79 -15.02
CA ILE A 40 105.09 2.82 -14.56
C ILE A 40 103.78 2.76 -15.36
N ARG A 41 103.85 2.64 -16.69
CA ARG A 41 102.66 2.51 -17.55
C ARG A 41 101.85 1.27 -17.21
N LEU A 42 102.51 0.13 -17.02
CA LEU A 42 101.84 -1.10 -16.61
C LEU A 42 101.13 -0.93 -15.26
N SER A 43 101.79 -0.29 -14.28
CA SER A 43 101.19 0.00 -12.97
C SER A 43 99.98 0.94 -13.09
N GLU A 44 100.05 1.97 -13.92
CA GLU A 44 98.94 2.88 -14.17
C GLU A 44 97.77 2.19 -14.90
N GLU A 45 98.06 1.34 -15.89
CA GLU A 45 97.07 0.54 -16.60
C GLU A 45 96.38 -0.46 -15.67
N VAL A 46 97.13 -1.14 -14.80
CA VAL A 46 96.58 -2.02 -13.77
C VAL A 46 95.71 -1.23 -12.79
N GLY A 47 96.17 -0.05 -12.35
CA GLY A 47 95.39 0.84 -11.48
C GLY A 47 94.08 1.31 -12.12
N ARG A 48 94.12 1.68 -13.41
CA ARG A 48 92.91 2.03 -14.18
C ARG A 48 91.98 0.84 -14.36
N MET A 49 92.53 -0.34 -14.64
CA MET A 49 91.75 -1.57 -14.79
C MET A 49 91.07 -1.96 -13.47
N GLN A 50 91.75 -1.81 -12.34
CA GLN A 50 91.16 -2.03 -11.02
C GLN A 50 90.05 -1.02 -10.73
N ALA A 51 90.26 0.27 -11.01
CA ALA A 51 89.24 1.29 -10.80
C ALA A 51 87.99 1.04 -11.68
N LEU A 52 88.17 0.57 -12.91
CA LEU A 52 87.05 0.16 -13.78
C LEU A 52 86.32 -1.05 -13.22
N TYR A 53 87.05 -2.06 -12.74
CA TYR A 53 86.45 -3.24 -12.11
C TYR A 53 85.66 -2.88 -10.85
N ASP A 54 86.23 -2.07 -9.96
CA ASP A 54 85.59 -1.64 -8.72
C ASP A 54 84.32 -0.81 -9.03
N TYR A 55 84.37 0.04 -10.06
CA TYR A 55 83.21 0.79 -10.53
C TYR A 55 82.11 -0.13 -11.09
N ASP A 56 82.47 -1.10 -11.93
CA ASP A 56 81.54 -2.06 -12.53
C ASP A 56 80.87 -2.92 -11.45
N MET A 57 81.65 -3.43 -10.49
CA MET A 57 81.15 -4.17 -9.33
C MET A 57 80.21 -3.33 -8.45
N ALA A 58 80.58 -2.08 -8.16
CA ALA A 58 79.69 -1.19 -7.41
C ALA A 58 78.40 -0.88 -8.18
N GLN A 59 78.49 -0.73 -9.50
CA GLN A 59 77.33 -0.51 -10.36
C GLN A 59 76.41 -1.73 -10.40
N ASP A 60 76.95 -2.93 -10.48
CA ASP A 60 76.19 -4.18 -10.43
C ASP A 60 75.51 -4.39 -9.08
N GLU A 61 76.20 -4.11 -7.97
CA GLU A 61 75.65 -4.21 -6.62
C GLU A 61 74.51 -3.18 -6.40
N MET A 62 74.72 -1.93 -6.81
CA MET A 62 73.65 -0.91 -6.80
C MET A 62 72.47 -1.33 -7.69
N GLY A 63 72.74 -1.90 -8.86
CA GLY A 63 71.74 -2.39 -9.78
C GLY A 63 70.94 -3.59 -9.25
N ALA A 64 71.58 -4.50 -8.51
CA ALA A 64 70.93 -5.61 -7.83
C ALA A 64 70.03 -5.12 -6.70
N ASN A 65 70.56 -4.30 -5.79
CA ASN A 65 69.80 -3.74 -4.66
C ASN A 65 68.63 -2.87 -5.13
N ALA A 66 68.80 -2.09 -6.21
CA ALA A 66 67.72 -1.30 -6.80
C ALA A 66 66.64 -2.16 -7.47
N ARG A 67 66.97 -3.36 -7.98
CA ARG A 67 65.98 -4.29 -8.53
C ARG A 67 65.14 -4.92 -7.42
N GLU A 68 65.78 -5.34 -6.32
CA GLU A 68 65.08 -5.88 -5.15
C GLU A 68 64.17 -4.83 -4.50
N ALA A 69 64.68 -3.61 -4.29
CA ALA A 69 63.91 -2.50 -3.73
C ALA A 69 62.69 -2.14 -4.60
N ARG A 70 62.83 -2.13 -5.93
CA ARG A 70 61.70 -1.92 -6.85
C ARG A 70 60.67 -3.05 -6.76
N GLY A 71 61.11 -4.29 -6.60
CA GLY A 71 60.25 -5.44 -6.34
C GLY A 71 59.39 -5.22 -5.09
N TYR A 72 60.00 -4.91 -3.96
CA TYR A 72 59.30 -4.63 -2.70
C TYR A 72 58.34 -3.43 -2.80
N MET A 73 58.75 -2.35 -3.47
CA MET A 73 57.89 -1.18 -3.67
C MET A 73 56.65 -1.51 -4.51
N SER A 74 56.82 -2.26 -5.62
CA SER A 74 55.70 -2.69 -6.45
C SER A 74 54.74 -3.64 -5.73
N LEU A 75 55.28 -4.55 -4.89
CA LEU A 75 54.49 -5.44 -4.05
C LEU A 75 53.69 -4.65 -3.01
N PHE A 76 54.33 -3.68 -2.35
CA PHE A 76 53.66 -2.82 -1.37
C PHE A 76 52.49 -2.05 -1.99
N ILE A 77 52.69 -1.46 -3.18
CA ILE A 77 51.63 -0.77 -3.92
C ILE A 77 50.49 -1.73 -4.26
N ALA A 78 50.78 -2.95 -4.72
CA ALA A 78 49.77 -3.95 -5.01
C ALA A 78 48.95 -4.33 -3.76
N VAL A 79 49.61 -4.52 -2.61
CA VAL A 79 48.94 -4.78 -1.33
C VAL A 79 48.05 -3.60 -0.91
N CYS A 80 48.53 -2.36 -1.00
CA CYS A 80 47.71 -1.19 -0.71
C CYS A 80 46.48 -1.10 -1.61
N LEU A 81 46.63 -1.36 -2.92
CA LEU A 81 45.52 -1.35 -3.87
C LEU A 81 44.48 -2.44 -3.55
N THR A 82 44.92 -3.65 -3.22
CA THR A 82 44.00 -4.73 -2.82
C THR A 82 43.22 -4.39 -1.55
N ILE A 83 43.86 -3.77 -0.55
CA ILE A 83 43.17 -3.31 0.67
C ILE A 83 42.11 -2.25 0.33
N ILE A 84 42.43 -1.30 -0.55
CA ILE A 84 41.49 -0.26 -0.99
C ILE A 84 40.28 -0.90 -1.69
N VAL A 85 40.50 -1.86 -2.60
CA VAL A 85 39.42 -2.58 -3.29
C VAL A 85 38.53 -3.32 -2.30
N LEU A 86 39.12 -4.04 -1.35
CA LEU A 86 38.37 -4.74 -0.30
C LEU A 86 37.54 -3.77 0.56
N TYR A 87 38.10 -2.61 0.91
CA TYR A 87 37.40 -1.59 1.66
C TYR A 87 36.20 -1.01 0.88
N VAL A 88 36.36 -0.73 -0.41
CA VAL A 88 35.28 -0.27 -1.29
C VAL A 88 34.17 -1.33 -1.40
N LEU A 89 34.53 -2.60 -1.59
CA LEU A 89 33.57 -3.72 -1.63
C LEU A 89 32.83 -3.87 -0.29
N TYR A 90 33.53 -3.74 0.83
CA TYR A 90 32.91 -3.76 2.17
C TYR A 90 31.90 -2.62 2.33
N GLN A 91 32.26 -1.38 1.97
CA GLN A 91 31.35 -0.25 2.06
C GLN A 91 30.14 -0.38 1.13
N TYR A 92 30.35 -0.85 -0.08
CA TYR A 92 29.27 -1.15 -1.03
C TYR A 92 28.29 -2.17 -0.47
N ASN A 93 28.79 -3.30 0.04
CA ASN A 93 27.96 -4.34 0.66
C ASN A 93 27.23 -3.84 1.92
N LYS A 94 27.89 -3.01 2.73
CA LYS A 94 27.30 -2.40 3.93
C LYS A 94 26.14 -1.47 3.55
N ILE A 95 26.30 -0.63 2.53
CA ILE A 95 25.23 0.26 2.04
C ILE A 95 24.07 -0.57 1.47
N LYS A 96 24.36 -1.59 0.65
CA LYS A 96 23.34 -2.49 0.08
C LYS A 96 22.54 -3.21 1.17
N LYS A 97 23.22 -3.78 2.17
CA LYS A 97 22.57 -4.41 3.34
C LYS A 97 21.70 -3.43 4.12
N ARG A 98 22.19 -2.21 4.38
CA ARG A 98 21.40 -1.16 5.06
C ARG A 98 20.12 -0.82 4.31
N LYS A 99 20.19 -0.62 2.99
CA LYS A 99 19.01 -0.35 2.15
C LYS A 99 18.02 -1.52 2.18
N PHE A 100 18.50 -2.75 2.07
CA PHE A 100 17.66 -3.95 2.14
C PHE A 100 16.95 -4.08 3.49
N ILE A 101 17.68 -3.92 4.60
CA ILE A 101 17.10 -4.00 5.96
C ILE A 101 16.06 -2.90 6.16
N GLN A 102 16.28 -1.68 5.66
CA GLN A 102 15.28 -0.61 5.76
C GLN A 102 14.02 -0.91 4.94
N ALA A 103 14.17 -1.42 3.72
CA ALA A 103 13.03 -1.85 2.90
C ALA A 103 12.24 -2.97 3.59
N PHE A 104 12.95 -3.99 4.09
CA PHE A 104 12.36 -5.08 4.84
C PHE A 104 11.63 -4.61 6.11
N ARG A 105 12.23 -3.69 6.88
CA ARG A 105 11.57 -3.08 8.05
C ARG A 105 10.30 -2.32 7.68
N LYS A 106 10.28 -1.59 6.56
CA LYS A 106 9.08 -0.89 6.09
C LYS A 106 7.96 -1.87 5.74
N VAL A 107 8.28 -2.95 5.01
CA VAL A 107 7.30 -4.00 4.67
C VAL A 107 6.81 -4.70 5.93
N ASN A 108 7.71 -5.08 6.83
CA ASN A 108 7.35 -5.77 8.07
C ASN A 108 6.50 -4.88 8.99
N LYS A 109 6.77 -3.57 9.06
CA LYS A 109 5.94 -2.62 9.82
C LYS A 109 4.52 -2.53 9.23
N LYS A 110 4.38 -2.50 7.91
CA LYS A 110 3.07 -2.55 7.24
C LYS A 110 2.35 -3.86 7.54
N TYR A 111 3.03 -4.99 7.41
CA TYR A 111 2.50 -6.31 7.72
C TYR A 111 2.02 -6.42 9.16
N ALA A 112 2.85 -6.04 10.14
CA ALA A 112 2.48 -6.02 11.55
C ALA A 112 1.27 -5.12 11.84
N GLY A 113 1.19 -3.97 11.16
CA GLY A 113 0.02 -3.09 11.24
C GLY A 113 -1.26 -3.78 10.75
N ILE A 114 -1.20 -4.44 9.59
CA ILE A 114 -2.34 -5.17 9.02
C ILE A 114 -2.77 -6.33 9.92
N VAL A 115 -1.83 -7.10 10.45
CA VAL A 115 -2.12 -8.22 11.37
C VAL A 115 -2.81 -7.70 12.65
N SER A 116 -2.32 -6.60 13.21
CA SER A 116 -2.95 -5.96 14.38
C SER A 116 -4.36 -5.46 14.07
N MET A 117 -4.56 -4.80 12.92
CA MET A 117 -5.88 -4.35 12.47
C MET A 117 -6.85 -5.52 12.26
N TYR A 118 -6.38 -6.60 11.63
CA TYR A 118 -7.17 -7.83 11.45
C TYR A 118 -7.56 -8.45 12.78
N GLY A 119 -6.61 -8.60 13.71
CA GLY A 119 -6.89 -9.13 15.05
C GLY A 119 -7.91 -8.28 15.82
N ASN A 120 -7.79 -6.96 15.76
CA ASN A 120 -8.74 -6.05 16.37
C ASN A 120 -10.11 -6.12 15.70
N ALA A 121 -10.18 -6.13 14.37
CA ALA A 121 -11.43 -6.25 13.63
C ALA A 121 -12.14 -7.58 13.93
N SER A 122 -11.40 -8.69 13.96
CA SER A 122 -11.92 -10.00 14.33
C SER A 122 -12.46 -10.03 15.76
N LYS A 123 -11.77 -9.37 16.71
CA LYS A 123 -12.22 -9.27 18.11
C LYS A 123 -13.44 -8.38 18.27
N THR A 124 -13.53 -7.29 17.53
CA THR A 124 -14.72 -6.44 17.50
C THR A 124 -15.90 -7.20 16.91
N LEU A 125 -15.71 -7.91 15.80
CA LEU A 125 -16.73 -8.72 15.16
C LEU A 125 -17.25 -9.83 16.09
N SER A 126 -16.37 -10.53 16.81
CA SER A 126 -16.80 -11.55 17.77
C SER A 126 -17.60 -10.95 18.93
N LYS A 127 -17.17 -9.81 19.48
CA LYS A 127 -17.93 -9.08 20.51
C LYS A 127 -19.30 -8.62 20.01
N THR A 128 -19.36 -7.98 18.85
CA THR A 128 -20.62 -7.53 18.25
C THR A 128 -21.55 -8.69 17.97
N ARG A 129 -21.02 -9.83 17.50
CA ARG A 129 -21.81 -11.03 17.27
C ARG A 129 -22.46 -11.54 18.56
N VAL A 130 -21.70 -11.64 19.65
CA VAL A 130 -22.24 -12.06 20.96
C VAL A 130 -23.29 -11.08 21.48
N ILE A 131 -23.05 -9.77 21.35
CA ILE A 131 -24.02 -8.74 21.75
C ILE A 131 -25.29 -8.83 20.91
N ASN A 132 -25.18 -8.98 19.59
CA ASN A 132 -26.33 -9.13 18.70
C ASN A 132 -27.09 -10.43 18.96
N GLU A 133 -26.41 -11.54 19.24
CA GLU A 133 -27.06 -12.81 19.59
C GLU A 133 -27.83 -12.68 20.91
N ARG A 134 -27.25 -12.01 21.92
CA ARG A 134 -27.97 -11.69 23.17
C ARG A 134 -29.19 -10.81 22.92
N TYR A 135 -29.03 -9.71 22.18
CA TYR A 135 -30.12 -8.79 21.84
C TYR A 135 -31.23 -9.50 21.05
N ARG A 136 -30.87 -10.37 20.11
CA ARG A 136 -31.82 -11.19 19.36
C ARG A 136 -32.61 -12.09 20.30
N LYS A 137 -31.95 -12.74 21.26
CA LYS A 137 -32.61 -13.60 22.24
C LYS A 137 -33.56 -12.82 23.15
N GLU A 138 -33.14 -11.65 23.64
CA GLU A 138 -34.01 -10.75 24.43
C GLU A 138 -35.26 -10.35 23.64
N LYS A 139 -35.12 -10.03 22.34
CA LYS A 139 -36.27 -9.71 21.48
C LYS A 139 -37.14 -10.92 21.15
N GLU A 140 -36.57 -12.11 20.99
CA GLU A 140 -37.33 -13.34 20.83
C GLU A 140 -38.16 -13.66 22.09
N GLU A 141 -37.58 -13.47 23.28
CA GLU A 141 -38.27 -13.62 24.57
C GLU A 141 -39.40 -12.59 24.72
N GLU A 142 -39.16 -11.31 24.38
CA GLU A 142 -40.20 -10.27 24.38
C GLU A 142 -41.34 -10.60 23.40
N ILE A 143 -41.02 -11.10 22.20
CA ILE A 143 -42.04 -11.56 21.24
C ILE A 143 -42.84 -12.73 21.80
N GLN A 144 -42.19 -13.70 22.47
CA GLN A 144 -42.90 -14.82 23.10
C GLN A 144 -43.81 -14.35 24.24
N GLU A 145 -43.37 -13.41 25.06
CA GLU A 145 -44.17 -12.83 26.13
C GLU A 145 -45.36 -12.03 25.58
N LEU A 146 -45.15 -11.24 24.52
CA LEU A 146 -46.24 -10.53 23.85
C LEU A 146 -47.23 -11.52 23.20
N LYS A 147 -46.75 -12.60 22.59
CA LYS A 147 -47.62 -13.66 22.07
C LYS A 147 -48.42 -14.34 23.17
N SER A 148 -47.82 -14.66 24.31
CA SER A 148 -48.54 -15.27 25.43
C SER A 148 -49.58 -14.31 26.01
N LYS A 149 -49.24 -13.03 26.16
CA LYS A 149 -50.19 -11.96 26.52
C LYS A 149 -51.33 -11.84 25.51
N LEU A 150 -51.04 -11.87 24.21
CA LEU A 150 -52.08 -11.85 23.17
C LEU A 150 -53.00 -13.08 23.23
N ILE A 151 -52.45 -14.26 23.49
CA ILE A 151 -53.25 -15.49 23.66
C ILE A 151 -54.12 -15.39 24.92
N LEU A 152 -53.58 -14.87 26.02
CA LEU A 152 -54.34 -14.63 27.25
C LEU A 152 -55.47 -13.62 27.03
N TYR A 153 -55.18 -12.48 26.41
CA TYR A 153 -56.17 -11.48 26.04
C TYR A 153 -57.22 -12.03 25.08
N ARG A 154 -56.83 -12.86 24.10
CA ARG A 154 -57.75 -13.53 23.19
C ARG A 154 -58.65 -14.51 23.95
N LYS A 155 -58.08 -15.33 24.83
CA LYS A 155 -58.84 -16.28 25.66
C LYS A 155 -59.78 -15.57 26.63
N GLU A 156 -59.35 -14.45 27.20
CA GLU A 156 -60.15 -13.58 28.07
C GLU A 156 -61.28 -12.92 27.26
N SER A 157 -60.97 -12.43 26.05
CA SER A 157 -61.96 -11.95 25.09
C SER A 157 -62.94 -13.04 24.67
N ASP A 158 -62.48 -14.28 24.44
CA ASP A 158 -63.33 -15.43 24.09
C ASP A 158 -64.23 -15.86 25.27
N THR A 159 -63.73 -15.78 26.52
CA THR A 159 -64.57 -16.00 27.72
C THR A 159 -65.58 -14.88 27.96
N VAL A 160 -65.23 -13.63 27.62
CA VAL A 160 -66.16 -12.49 27.67
C VAL A 160 -67.18 -12.59 26.52
N GLN A 161 -66.79 -13.05 25.33
CA GLN A 161 -67.69 -13.33 24.20
C GLN A 161 -68.61 -14.52 24.47
N SER A 162 -68.16 -15.54 25.20
CA SER A 162 -69.00 -16.69 25.60
C SER A 162 -70.01 -16.35 26.70
N SER A 163 -69.84 -15.24 27.42
CA SER A 163 -70.75 -14.76 28.47
C SER A 163 -71.59 -13.56 28.02
N GLY A 164 -71.21 -12.89 26.93
CA GLY A 164 -71.91 -11.75 26.38
C GLY A 164 -71.98 -11.86 24.86
N ASN A 165 -73.11 -12.37 24.36
CA ASN A 165 -73.57 -12.08 23.01
C ASN A 165 -73.50 -10.56 22.79
N ASN A 166 -72.49 -10.08 22.05
CA ASN A 166 -72.44 -8.86 21.24
C ASN A 166 -71.01 -8.65 20.71
N SER A 167 -70.75 -9.19 19.53
CA SER A 167 -69.50 -9.05 18.77
C SER A 167 -69.16 -7.57 18.50
N THR A 168 -68.24 -7.00 19.26
CA THR A 168 -67.55 -5.77 18.86
C THR A 168 -66.29 -6.15 18.10
N VAL A 169 -66.39 -6.21 16.78
CA VAL A 169 -65.22 -6.36 15.90
C VAL A 169 -64.28 -5.16 16.11
N ASP A 170 -62.98 -5.41 16.19
CA ASP A 170 -61.94 -4.39 16.36
C ASP A 170 -61.45 -3.90 14.99
N LEU A 171 -61.37 -2.58 14.80
CA LEU A 171 -60.94 -1.94 13.55
C LEU A 171 -59.50 -2.31 13.20
N ALA A 172 -58.63 -2.48 14.20
CA ALA A 172 -57.26 -2.91 13.97
C ALA A 172 -57.20 -4.31 13.33
N ALA A 173 -58.09 -5.22 13.74
CA ALA A 173 -58.18 -6.56 13.17
C ALA A 173 -58.65 -6.54 11.71
N VAL A 174 -59.64 -5.71 11.38
CA VAL A 174 -60.14 -5.57 9.99
C VAL A 174 -59.08 -4.98 9.06
N VAL A 175 -58.32 -3.97 9.52
CA VAL A 175 -57.24 -3.37 8.73
C VAL A 175 -56.11 -4.36 8.47
N LEU A 176 -55.72 -5.17 9.46
CA LEU A 176 -54.69 -6.19 9.31
C LEU A 176 -55.12 -7.31 8.33
N ASP A 177 -56.36 -7.80 8.42
CA ASP A 177 -56.91 -8.78 7.48
C ASP A 177 -56.86 -8.27 6.02
N LEU A 178 -57.20 -7.00 5.81
CA LEU A 178 -57.16 -6.39 4.48
C LEU A 178 -55.73 -6.24 3.93
N HIS A 179 -54.74 -5.93 4.76
CA HIS A 179 -53.33 -5.95 4.33
C HIS A 179 -52.89 -7.36 3.91
N GLU A 180 -53.26 -8.39 4.68
CA GLU A 180 -52.92 -9.77 4.34
C GLU A 180 -53.54 -10.21 3.00
N LYS A 181 -54.81 -9.86 2.77
CA LYS A 181 -55.50 -10.12 1.49
C LYS A 181 -54.82 -9.42 0.31
N ALA A 182 -54.43 -8.16 0.49
CA ALA A 182 -53.74 -7.41 -0.56
C ALA A 182 -52.40 -8.06 -0.95
N VAL A 183 -51.63 -8.56 0.03
CA VAL A 183 -50.37 -9.28 -0.21
C VAL A 183 -50.61 -10.59 -0.97
N LYS A 184 -51.72 -11.28 -0.71
CA LYS A 184 -52.14 -12.50 -1.41
C LYS A 184 -52.72 -12.26 -2.81
N GLY A 185 -52.93 -10.99 -3.21
CA GLY A 185 -53.56 -10.66 -4.48
C GLY A 185 -55.08 -10.84 -4.46
N GLU A 186 -55.69 -10.88 -3.29
CA GLU A 186 -57.13 -11.11 -3.11
C GLU A 186 -57.92 -9.79 -3.10
N VAL A 187 -59.06 -9.79 -3.77
CA VAL A 187 -60.00 -8.65 -3.80
C VAL A 187 -60.78 -8.61 -2.47
N ALA A 188 -60.98 -7.42 -1.92
CA ALA A 188 -61.75 -7.27 -0.69
C ALA A 188 -63.24 -7.54 -0.94
N SER A 189 -63.88 -8.28 -0.02
CA SER A 189 -65.34 -8.43 -0.03
C SER A 189 -66.02 -7.06 0.18
N THR A 190 -67.20 -6.89 -0.41
CA THR A 190 -68.01 -5.67 -0.21
C THR A 190 -68.32 -5.46 1.27
N ASP A 191 -68.64 -6.54 1.99
CA ASP A 191 -68.93 -6.51 3.42
C ASP A 191 -67.73 -6.03 4.24
N ASN A 192 -66.50 -6.43 3.86
CA ASN A 192 -65.28 -5.99 4.53
C ASN A 192 -65.02 -4.49 4.32
N ILE A 193 -65.32 -3.97 3.13
CA ILE A 193 -65.17 -2.55 2.80
C ILE A 193 -66.22 -1.72 3.55
N GLU A 194 -67.46 -2.19 3.61
CA GLU A 194 -68.55 -1.53 4.32
C GLU A 194 -68.31 -1.53 5.84
N MET A 195 -67.85 -2.66 6.37
CA MET A 195 -67.45 -2.77 7.77
C MET A 195 -66.31 -1.80 8.09
N LEU A 196 -65.26 -1.74 7.27
CA LEU A 196 -64.18 -0.77 7.43
C LEU A 196 -64.73 0.67 7.43
N HIS A 197 -65.63 1.00 6.50
CA HIS A 197 -66.22 2.33 6.42
C HIS A 197 -66.98 2.70 7.71
N LEU A 198 -67.88 1.84 8.19
CA LEU A 198 -68.67 2.09 9.40
C LEU A 198 -67.79 2.22 10.65
N MET A 199 -66.75 1.40 10.74
CA MET A 199 -65.82 1.46 11.87
C MET A 199 -64.98 2.74 11.85
N VAL A 200 -64.54 3.19 10.68
CA VAL A 200 -63.80 4.46 10.54
C VAL A 200 -64.69 5.67 10.78
N GLU A 201 -65.97 5.61 10.43
CA GLU A 201 -66.96 6.63 10.78
C GLU A 201 -67.16 6.79 12.29
N LYS A 202 -67.04 5.69 13.03
CA LYS A 202 -67.07 5.70 14.48
C LYS A 202 -65.76 6.21 15.10
N GLU A 203 -64.61 5.73 14.63
CA GLU A 203 -63.29 5.98 15.23
C GLU A 203 -62.70 7.35 14.83
N LEU A 204 -62.96 7.81 13.61
CA LEU A 204 -62.43 9.05 13.04
C LEU A 204 -63.56 9.91 12.42
N PRO A 205 -64.51 10.40 13.23
CA PRO A 205 -65.69 11.11 12.73
C PRO A 205 -65.34 12.43 12.02
N ASP A 206 -64.29 13.13 12.45
CA ASP A 206 -63.89 14.40 11.82
C ASP A 206 -63.26 14.18 10.44
N PHE A 207 -62.45 13.14 10.30
CA PHE A 207 -61.94 12.69 9.00
C PHE A 207 -63.08 12.32 8.04
N MET A 208 -64.08 11.58 8.55
CA MET A 208 -65.22 11.19 7.75
C MET A 208 -66.08 12.38 7.32
N LYS A 209 -66.31 13.37 8.21
CA LYS A 209 -66.94 14.64 7.83
C LYS A 209 -66.18 15.35 6.71
N ALA A 210 -64.85 15.39 6.79
CA ALA A 210 -64.02 16.06 5.80
C ALA A 210 -64.13 15.42 4.40
N ILE A 211 -64.15 14.08 4.31
CA ILE A 211 -64.28 13.40 3.00
C ILE A 211 -65.74 13.25 2.52
N ASN A 212 -66.71 13.38 3.44
CA ASN A 212 -68.14 13.34 3.13
C ASN A 212 -68.73 14.71 2.75
N ASP A 213 -67.96 15.80 2.82
CA ASP A 213 -68.43 17.13 2.40
C ASP A 213 -68.98 17.10 0.96
N ILE A 214 -70.26 17.45 0.85
CA ILE A 214 -71.04 17.48 -0.39
C ILE A 214 -70.40 18.40 -1.44
N SER A 215 -69.73 19.47 -0.99
CA SER A 215 -69.04 20.43 -1.86
C SER A 215 -67.94 19.78 -2.71
N LEU A 216 -67.34 18.69 -2.22
CA LEU A 216 -66.23 18.00 -2.86
C LEU A 216 -66.68 17.04 -3.96
N ARG A 217 -67.95 16.61 -3.95
CA ARG A 217 -68.54 15.65 -4.90
C ARG A 217 -67.69 14.37 -5.08
N LEU A 218 -67.11 13.85 -3.98
CA LEU A 218 -66.40 12.58 -3.99
C LEU A 218 -67.38 11.41 -4.08
N THR A 219 -67.07 10.43 -4.92
CA THR A 219 -67.82 9.17 -5.02
C THR A 219 -67.54 8.25 -3.83
N TYR A 220 -68.39 7.26 -3.58
CA TYR A 220 -68.17 6.26 -2.53
C TYR A 220 -66.80 5.56 -2.68
N LYS A 221 -66.45 5.12 -3.90
CA LYS A 221 -65.13 4.52 -4.17
C LYS A 221 -63.96 5.48 -3.89
N GLU A 222 -64.11 6.77 -4.22
CA GLU A 222 -63.09 7.78 -3.90
C GLU A 222 -62.92 7.97 -2.39
N ARG A 223 -63.99 7.86 -1.59
CA ARG A 223 -63.95 7.91 -0.12
C ARG A 223 -63.28 6.67 0.47
N ILE A 224 -63.61 5.48 -0.02
CA ILE A 224 -62.92 4.24 0.38
C ILE A 224 -61.41 4.32 0.10
N ILE A 225 -61.00 4.88 -1.05
CA ILE A 225 -59.57 5.11 -1.34
C ILE A 225 -58.95 6.06 -0.30
N CYS A 226 -59.66 7.11 0.14
CA CYS A 226 -59.16 8.00 1.19
C CYS A 226 -58.99 7.28 2.52
N ILE A 227 -59.95 6.42 2.89
CA ILE A 227 -59.89 5.59 4.10
C ILE A 227 -58.66 4.65 4.04
N LEU A 228 -58.48 3.92 2.94
CA LEU A 228 -57.33 3.02 2.77
C LEU A 228 -55.99 3.79 2.84
N ILE A 229 -55.91 4.99 2.26
CA ILE A 229 -54.71 5.83 2.39
C ILE A 229 -54.49 6.27 3.85
N LYS A 230 -55.55 6.61 4.58
CA LYS A 230 -55.47 7.01 6.00
C LYS A 230 -54.84 5.90 6.86
N TYR A 231 -55.14 4.64 6.53
CA TYR A 231 -54.59 3.44 7.16
C TYR A 231 -53.31 2.89 6.50
N ARG A 232 -52.61 3.69 5.69
CA ARG A 232 -51.28 3.38 5.14
C ARG A 232 -51.20 2.26 4.10
N PHE A 233 -52.30 1.95 3.41
CA PHE A 233 -52.25 1.04 2.27
C PHE A 233 -51.45 1.64 1.11
N PHE A 234 -50.55 0.83 0.52
CA PHE A 234 -49.78 1.20 -0.66
C PHE A 234 -50.69 1.30 -1.90
N PRO A 235 -50.34 2.12 -2.91
CA PRO A 235 -51.11 2.20 -4.14
C PRO A 235 -51.32 0.84 -4.83
N SER A 236 -50.34 -0.06 -4.75
CA SER A 236 -50.47 -1.43 -5.27
C SER A 236 -51.50 -2.26 -4.51
N GLU A 237 -51.55 -2.14 -3.18
CA GLU A 237 -52.54 -2.86 -2.35
C GLU A 237 -53.96 -2.35 -2.60
N ILE A 238 -54.14 -1.02 -2.70
CA ILE A 238 -55.44 -0.41 -3.00
C ILE A 238 -55.96 -0.87 -4.38
N ALA A 239 -55.06 -0.96 -5.36
CA ALA A 239 -55.39 -1.45 -6.70
C ALA A 239 -55.90 -2.91 -6.68
N VAL A 240 -55.26 -3.76 -5.89
CA VAL A 240 -55.66 -5.16 -5.69
C VAL A 240 -57.01 -5.27 -4.96
N LEU A 241 -57.13 -4.61 -3.80
CA LEU A 241 -58.31 -4.75 -2.94
C LEU A 241 -59.59 -4.26 -3.60
N LEU A 242 -59.50 -3.24 -4.46
CA LEU A 242 -60.66 -2.65 -5.15
C LEU A 242 -60.85 -3.16 -6.57
N ASP A 243 -60.00 -4.07 -7.04
CA ASP A 243 -59.94 -4.55 -8.43
C ASP A 243 -59.91 -3.39 -9.46
N ILE A 244 -58.94 -2.48 -9.28
CA ILE A 244 -58.77 -1.29 -10.14
C ILE A 244 -57.37 -1.29 -10.74
N LYS A 245 -57.27 -1.06 -12.05
CA LYS A 245 -55.98 -0.85 -12.73
C LYS A 245 -55.18 0.30 -12.08
N THR A 246 -53.89 0.09 -11.88
CA THR A 246 -52.97 1.06 -11.25
C THR A 246 -52.99 2.46 -11.90
N GLN A 247 -53.10 2.52 -13.23
CA GLN A 247 -53.24 3.79 -13.96
C GLN A 247 -54.54 4.54 -13.60
N ASN A 248 -55.65 3.80 -13.46
CA ASN A 248 -56.93 4.39 -13.08
C ASN A 248 -56.91 4.86 -11.62
N LEU A 249 -56.26 4.10 -10.73
CA LEU A 249 -56.04 4.52 -9.35
C LEU A 249 -55.20 5.80 -9.27
N SER A 250 -54.13 5.92 -10.07
CA SER A 250 -53.30 7.14 -10.12
C SER A 250 -54.10 8.38 -10.54
N ASN A 251 -54.93 8.24 -11.58
CA ASN A 251 -55.82 9.32 -12.04
C ASN A 251 -56.85 9.70 -10.97
N THR A 252 -57.43 8.69 -10.30
CA THR A 252 -58.39 8.87 -9.20
C THR A 252 -57.76 9.60 -8.02
N ARG A 253 -56.53 9.22 -7.63
CA ARG A 253 -55.75 9.90 -6.59
C ARG A 253 -55.47 11.37 -6.93
N ALA A 254 -55.10 11.67 -8.17
CA ALA A 254 -54.91 13.06 -8.61
C ALA A 254 -56.20 13.89 -8.51
N LYS A 255 -57.34 13.28 -8.85
CA LYS A 255 -58.67 13.91 -8.77
C LYS A 255 -59.11 14.15 -7.33
N ILE A 256 -58.90 13.19 -6.43
CA ILE A 256 -59.12 13.33 -4.99
C ILE A 256 -58.27 14.48 -4.44
N ASN A 257 -56.98 14.54 -4.76
CA ASN A 257 -56.07 15.57 -4.28
C ASN A 257 -56.49 16.99 -4.74
N SER A 258 -56.94 17.10 -6.00
CA SER A 258 -57.45 18.36 -6.53
C SER A 258 -58.76 18.79 -5.88
N ARG A 259 -59.60 17.85 -5.43
CA ARG A 259 -60.89 18.16 -4.80
C ARG A 259 -60.72 18.54 -3.33
N LEU A 260 -60.05 17.68 -2.55
CA LEU A 260 -59.84 17.84 -1.10
C LEU A 260 -58.82 18.93 -0.76
N PHE A 261 -57.70 18.99 -1.49
CA PHE A 261 -56.55 19.82 -1.10
C PHE A 261 -56.15 20.87 -2.15
N LYS A 262 -56.98 21.05 -3.19
CA LYS A 262 -56.75 21.97 -4.32
C LYS A 262 -55.35 21.84 -4.95
N THR A 263 -54.74 20.66 -4.86
CA THR A 263 -53.37 20.40 -5.33
C THR A 263 -53.41 19.54 -6.59
N LYS A 264 -52.61 19.89 -7.61
CA LYS A 264 -52.51 19.13 -8.86
C LYS A 264 -51.66 17.87 -8.69
N GLY A 265 -52.09 16.77 -9.31
CA GLY A 265 -51.36 15.48 -9.32
C GLY A 265 -51.55 14.64 -8.05
N ALA A 266 -51.04 13.41 -8.06
CA ALA A 266 -51.26 12.42 -6.98
C ALA A 266 -50.17 12.40 -5.90
N LYS A 267 -49.05 13.12 -6.10
CA LYS A 267 -47.82 12.96 -5.29
C LYS A 267 -47.99 13.34 -3.81
N THR A 268 -48.78 14.37 -3.52
CA THR A 268 -48.94 14.91 -2.15
C THR A 268 -50.17 14.36 -1.42
N LEU A 269 -50.98 13.53 -2.09
CA LEU A 269 -52.26 13.07 -1.54
C LEU A 269 -52.10 12.36 -0.19
N ASP A 270 -51.19 11.39 -0.11
CA ASP A 270 -51.06 10.54 1.08
C ASP A 270 -50.64 11.34 2.31
N ALA A 271 -49.63 12.21 2.14
CA ALA A 271 -49.18 13.12 3.20
C ALA A 271 -50.29 14.08 3.65
N ASN A 272 -51.12 14.55 2.73
CA ASN A 272 -52.25 15.43 3.04
C ASN A 272 -53.37 14.68 3.80
N ILE A 273 -53.71 13.47 3.36
CA ILE A 273 -54.71 12.61 4.02
C ILE A 273 -54.26 12.23 5.44
N TRP A 274 -52.98 11.91 5.65
CA TRP A 274 -52.48 11.56 6.99
C TRP A 274 -52.62 12.71 7.98
N ARG A 275 -52.49 13.96 7.51
CA ARG A 275 -52.65 15.18 8.31
C ARG A 275 -54.09 15.62 8.51
N LEU A 276 -55.02 15.11 7.70
CA LEU A 276 -56.44 15.41 7.82
C LEU A 276 -56.95 14.80 9.12
N LYS A 277 -57.45 15.63 10.03
CA LYS A 277 -58.00 15.19 11.34
C LYS A 277 -59.31 14.47 11.14
#